data_AF-A0A9P6RI11-F1
#
_entry.id   AF-A0A9P6RI11-F1
#
_cell.length_a   1.000
_cell.length_b   1.000
_cell.length_c   1.000
_cell.angle_alpha   90.00
_cell.angle_beta   90.00
_cell.angle_gamma   90.00
#
_symmetry.space_group_name_H-M   'P 1'
#
loop_
_entity.id
_entity.type
_entity.pdbx_description
1 polymer ?
#
loop_
_entity_poly.entity_id
_entity_poly.type
_entity_poly.pdbx_seq_one_letter_code
_entity_poly.pdbx_strand_id
1 'polypeptide(L)'
;MSRVGKSPVELPAGVDVSLDGGMITSKGPLGSMSLAENQLVKIHQANGKITFEPADNSSEANAMSGTMRALVANMVVGVSRGFERKLNLVGVGYRAQAQGDKLNLSVGYSHPVVHQMPEGIKVETPVQTEILIKGIDKQKVGQVAAEVRAYRPPEPYKGKGVRYADEVHRLAVHRTNTHIYAQVFSPCGTQILASASTVEAEVRQQLAGQKGKGANIAAATVIGQRIAQKAKVAGIETVAFDRSGFRYHGRVKALAEAAREAGLKF
;
A
#
# COMPACT_ATOMS: atom_id res chain seq x y z
N MET A 1 10.84 -22.29 -10.13
CA MET A 1 9.53 -22.04 -9.48
C MET A 1 9.65 -20.99 -8.38
N SER A 2 8.86 -19.92 -8.45
CA SER A 2 8.83 -18.83 -7.45
C SER A 2 8.39 -19.34 -6.07
N ARG A 3 8.90 -18.75 -4.98
CA ARG A 3 8.49 -19.07 -3.59
C ARG A 3 6.97 -18.95 -3.40
N VAL A 4 6.34 -18.00 -4.09
CA VAL A 4 4.89 -17.77 -4.05
C VAL A 4 4.13 -18.89 -4.77
N GLY A 5 4.63 -19.34 -5.93
CA GLY A 5 4.01 -20.44 -6.69
C GLY A 5 4.09 -21.79 -5.97
N LYS A 6 5.17 -22.04 -5.23
CA LYS A 6 5.34 -23.27 -4.41
C LYS A 6 4.39 -23.36 -3.23
N SER A 7 3.82 -22.24 -2.77
CA SER A 7 2.94 -22.23 -1.62
C SER A 7 1.52 -22.64 -2.05
N PRO A 8 0.96 -23.74 -1.53
CA PRO A 8 -0.39 -24.18 -1.88
C PRO A 8 -1.43 -23.13 -1.46
N VAL A 9 -2.56 -23.11 -2.17
CA VAL A 9 -3.75 -22.34 -1.78
C VAL A 9 -4.69 -23.27 -1.03
N GLU A 10 -4.96 -22.94 0.23
CA GLU A 10 -5.90 -23.70 1.06
C GLU A 10 -7.32 -23.20 0.85
N LEU A 11 -8.25 -24.14 0.64
CA LEU A 11 -9.66 -23.83 0.45
C LEU A 11 -10.37 -23.75 1.80
N PRO A 12 -10.93 -22.59 2.19
CA PRO A 12 -11.75 -22.48 3.39
C PRO A 12 -13.07 -23.23 3.21
N ALA A 13 -13.68 -23.67 4.32
CA ALA A 13 -14.96 -24.37 4.29
C ALA A 13 -16.04 -23.53 3.59
N GLY A 14 -16.77 -24.14 2.64
CA GLY A 14 -17.83 -23.48 1.86
C GLY A 14 -17.35 -22.73 0.62
N VAL A 15 -16.09 -22.92 0.19
CA VAL A 15 -15.60 -22.45 -1.11
C VAL A 15 -15.22 -23.64 -1.98
N ASP A 16 -15.89 -23.74 -3.12
CA ASP A 16 -15.63 -24.75 -4.14
C ASP A 16 -14.91 -24.13 -5.33
N VAL A 17 -13.89 -24.82 -5.84
CA VAL A 17 -13.18 -24.44 -7.06
C VAL A 17 -13.34 -25.56 -8.07
N SER A 18 -13.87 -25.24 -9.25
CA SER A 18 -13.95 -26.14 -10.40
C SER A 18 -12.97 -25.72 -11.50
N LEU A 19 -12.42 -26.71 -12.19
CA LEU A 19 -11.49 -26.56 -13.30
C LEU A 19 -12.15 -27.20 -14.53
N ASP A 20 -12.81 -26.40 -15.35
CA ASP A 20 -13.60 -26.88 -16.48
C ASP A 20 -13.18 -26.16 -17.77
N GLY A 21 -12.77 -26.91 -18.80
CA GLY A 21 -12.59 -26.39 -20.16
C GLY A 21 -11.58 -25.24 -20.31
N GLY A 22 -10.55 -25.17 -19.46
CA GLY A 22 -9.60 -24.06 -19.44
C GLY A 22 -10.12 -22.80 -18.72
N MET A 23 -11.14 -22.95 -17.89
CA MET A 23 -11.66 -21.91 -17.00
C MET A 23 -11.63 -22.40 -15.55
N ILE A 24 -11.16 -21.52 -14.66
CA ILE A 24 -11.19 -21.73 -13.21
C ILE A 24 -12.37 -20.96 -12.66
N THR A 25 -13.30 -21.67 -12.02
CA THR A 25 -14.46 -21.07 -11.37
C THR A 25 -14.37 -21.28 -9.88
N SER A 26 -14.38 -20.21 -9.10
CA SER A 26 -14.50 -20.27 -7.64
C SER A 26 -15.90 -19.83 -7.22
N LYS A 27 -16.59 -20.66 -6.43
CA LYS A 27 -17.90 -20.35 -5.85
C LYS A 27 -17.77 -20.31 -4.33
N GLY A 28 -18.44 -19.35 -3.70
CA GLY A 28 -18.46 -19.20 -2.26
C GLY A 28 -19.68 -18.42 -1.79
N PRO A 29 -19.76 -18.10 -0.49
CA PRO A 29 -20.92 -17.46 0.12
C PRO A 29 -21.24 -16.07 -0.45
N LEU A 30 -20.24 -15.33 -0.93
CA LEU A 30 -20.43 -13.98 -1.45
C LEU A 30 -20.75 -13.93 -2.96
N GLY A 31 -20.57 -15.05 -3.68
CA GLY A 31 -20.83 -15.15 -5.12
C GLY A 31 -19.87 -16.08 -5.85
N SER A 32 -19.75 -15.89 -7.16
CA SER A 32 -18.87 -16.67 -8.03
C SER A 32 -17.93 -15.78 -8.85
N MET A 33 -16.72 -16.27 -9.09
CA MET A 33 -15.75 -15.65 -10.00
C MET A 33 -15.20 -16.69 -10.97
N SER A 34 -14.94 -16.26 -12.20
CA SER A 34 -14.35 -17.07 -13.27
C SER A 34 -13.08 -16.42 -13.80
N LEU A 35 -12.05 -17.22 -14.04
CA LEU A 35 -10.76 -16.79 -14.59
C LEU A 35 -10.32 -17.79 -15.67
N ALA A 36 -9.80 -17.30 -16.79
CA ALA A 36 -9.23 -18.16 -17.82
C ALA A 36 -7.91 -18.80 -17.35
N GLU A 37 -7.78 -20.09 -17.58
CA GLU A 37 -6.56 -20.85 -17.31
C GLU A 37 -5.48 -20.52 -18.36
N ASN A 38 -4.22 -20.50 -17.92
CA ASN A 38 -3.09 -20.32 -18.81
C ASN A 38 -2.44 -21.68 -19.09
N GLN A 39 -2.25 -22.02 -20.37
CA GLN A 39 -1.67 -23.29 -20.83
C GLN A 39 -0.26 -23.55 -20.29
N LEU A 40 0.46 -22.50 -19.87
CA LEU A 40 1.80 -22.60 -19.28
C LEU A 40 1.80 -23.09 -17.81
N VAL A 41 0.64 -23.32 -17.20
CA VAL A 41 0.51 -23.71 -15.79
C VAL A 41 -0.39 -24.94 -15.68
N LYS A 42 0.11 -25.98 -15.00
CA LYS A 42 -0.66 -27.15 -14.60
C LYS A 42 -1.21 -26.94 -13.20
N ILE A 43 -2.51 -27.13 -13.04
CA ILE A 43 -3.21 -26.91 -11.78
C ILE A 43 -3.67 -28.25 -11.26
N HIS A 44 -3.28 -28.56 -10.02
CA HIS A 44 -3.67 -29.80 -9.36
C HIS A 44 -4.46 -29.45 -8.10
N GLN A 45 -5.60 -30.13 -7.93
CA GLN A 45 -6.44 -30.02 -6.74
C GLN A 45 -6.37 -31.35 -5.99
N ALA A 46 -5.82 -31.34 -4.78
CA ALA A 46 -5.69 -32.51 -3.93
C ALA A 46 -5.97 -32.15 -2.47
N ASN A 47 -6.83 -32.91 -1.79
CA ASN A 47 -7.09 -32.80 -0.35
C ASN A 47 -7.43 -31.37 0.13
N GLY A 48 -8.28 -30.64 -0.62
CA GLY A 48 -8.67 -29.26 -0.28
C GLY A 48 -7.55 -28.21 -0.46
N LYS A 49 -6.46 -28.58 -1.15
CA LYS A 49 -5.36 -27.69 -1.52
C LYS A 49 -5.24 -27.63 -3.03
N ILE A 50 -4.95 -26.43 -3.55
CA ILE A 50 -4.65 -26.21 -4.95
C ILE A 50 -3.15 -25.92 -5.08
N THR A 51 -2.46 -26.74 -5.88
CA THR A 51 -1.05 -26.57 -6.23
C THR A 51 -0.92 -26.14 -7.69
N PHE A 52 0.08 -25.32 -7.96
CA PHE A 52 0.35 -24.74 -9.26
C PHE A 52 1.76 -25.14 -9.69
N GLU A 53 1.87 -25.85 -10.80
CA GLU A 53 3.14 -26.29 -11.37
C GLU A 53 3.35 -25.64 -12.73
N PRO A 54 4.57 -25.19 -13.07
CA PRO A 54 4.86 -24.72 -14.41
C PRO A 54 4.78 -25.90 -15.39
N ALA A 55 4.21 -25.67 -16.57
CA ALA A 55 4.14 -26.70 -17.61
C ALA A 55 5.54 -27.07 -18.13
N ASP A 56 6.42 -26.05 -18.24
CA ASP A 56 7.78 -26.15 -18.79
C ASP A 56 8.83 -25.50 -17.89
N ASN A 57 10.11 -25.77 -18.17
CA ASN A 57 11.26 -25.15 -17.50
C ASN A 57 11.55 -23.70 -17.94
N SER A 58 10.69 -23.09 -18.76
CA SER A 58 10.88 -21.71 -19.22
C SER A 58 10.75 -20.70 -18.06
N SER A 59 11.38 -19.54 -18.23
CA SER A 59 11.26 -18.43 -17.26
C SER A 59 9.81 -17.93 -17.18
N GLU A 60 9.11 -17.91 -18.32
CA GLU A 60 7.73 -17.46 -18.45
C GLU A 60 6.76 -18.38 -17.70
N ALA A 61 6.86 -19.70 -17.86
CA ALA A 61 6.04 -20.67 -17.11
C ALA A 61 6.29 -20.55 -15.60
N ASN A 62 7.54 -20.33 -15.20
CA ASN A 62 7.89 -20.07 -13.80
C ASN A 62 7.29 -18.77 -13.23
N ALA A 63 7.19 -17.71 -14.04
CA ALA A 63 6.54 -16.47 -13.64
C ALA A 63 5.02 -16.63 -13.57
N MET A 64 4.42 -17.28 -14.58
CA MET A 64 2.98 -17.48 -14.69
C MET A 64 2.42 -18.37 -13.58
N SER A 65 3.14 -19.41 -13.16
CA SER A 65 2.71 -20.25 -12.02
C SER A 65 2.52 -19.44 -10.72
N GLY A 66 3.40 -18.46 -10.47
CA GLY A 66 3.27 -17.55 -9.32
C GLY A 66 2.08 -16.59 -9.45
N THR A 67 1.88 -16.03 -10.64
CA THR A 67 0.76 -15.13 -10.94
C THR A 67 -0.57 -15.85 -10.82
N MET A 68 -0.69 -17.05 -11.41
CA MET A 68 -1.92 -17.83 -11.39
C MET A 68 -2.31 -18.22 -9.96
N ARG A 69 -1.34 -18.68 -9.17
CA ARG A 69 -1.51 -18.95 -7.74
C ARG A 69 -2.04 -17.73 -7.01
N ALA A 70 -1.48 -16.55 -7.25
CA ALA A 70 -1.91 -15.31 -6.60
C ALA A 70 -3.34 -14.91 -7.00
N LEU A 71 -3.71 -15.07 -8.27
CA LEU A 71 -5.06 -14.78 -8.76
C LEU A 71 -6.10 -15.70 -8.13
N VAL A 72 -5.87 -17.02 -8.15
CA VAL A 72 -6.79 -17.99 -7.53
C VAL A 72 -6.89 -17.80 -6.03
N ALA A 73 -5.78 -17.51 -5.33
CA ALA A 73 -5.83 -17.16 -3.91
C ALA A 73 -6.68 -15.92 -3.64
N ASN A 74 -6.59 -14.89 -4.48
CA ASN A 74 -7.44 -13.70 -4.36
C ASN A 74 -8.91 -14.03 -4.65
N MET A 75 -9.20 -14.90 -5.63
CA MET A 75 -10.58 -15.34 -5.91
C MET A 75 -11.19 -16.07 -4.72
N VAL A 76 -10.47 -17.03 -4.13
CA VAL A 76 -10.90 -17.78 -2.93
C VAL A 76 -11.17 -16.85 -1.74
N VAL A 77 -10.27 -15.89 -1.48
CA VAL A 77 -10.47 -14.89 -0.43
C VAL A 77 -11.65 -13.95 -0.76
N GLY A 78 -11.81 -13.57 -2.03
CA GLY A 78 -12.87 -12.71 -2.51
C GLY A 78 -14.26 -13.32 -2.32
N VAL A 79 -14.46 -14.59 -2.71
CA VAL A 79 -15.77 -15.27 -2.56
C VAL A 79 -16.09 -15.66 -1.12
N SER A 80 -15.10 -15.72 -0.23
CA SER A 80 -15.29 -16.05 1.20
C SER A 80 -15.45 -14.82 2.09
N ARG A 81 -14.45 -13.93 2.13
CA ARG A 81 -14.40 -12.75 3.01
C ARG A 81 -14.76 -11.46 2.28
N GLY A 82 -14.50 -11.40 0.97
CA GLY A 82 -14.57 -10.18 0.19
C GLY A 82 -13.39 -9.25 0.45
N PHE A 83 -13.29 -8.21 -0.35
CA PHE A 83 -12.28 -7.17 -0.22
C PHE A 83 -12.96 -5.85 0.15
N GLU A 84 -12.33 -5.11 1.06
CA GLU A 84 -12.70 -3.75 1.39
C GLU A 84 -11.50 -2.81 1.18
N ARG A 85 -11.78 -1.63 0.63
CA ARG A 85 -10.84 -0.51 0.58
C ARG A 85 -11.47 0.72 1.21
N LYS A 86 -10.78 1.28 2.20
CA LYS A 86 -11.22 2.45 2.95
C LYS A 86 -10.54 3.70 2.39
N LEU A 87 -11.34 4.69 2.00
CA LEU A 87 -10.88 6.00 1.59
C LEU A 87 -11.37 7.04 2.58
N ASN A 88 -10.49 7.99 2.93
CA ASN A 88 -10.80 9.09 3.82
C ASN A 88 -10.76 10.40 3.04
N LEU A 89 -11.78 11.23 3.24
CA LEU A 89 -11.86 12.59 2.71
C LEU A 89 -11.27 13.54 3.73
N VAL A 90 -10.27 14.31 3.31
CA VAL A 90 -9.66 15.36 4.12
C VAL A 90 -9.92 16.70 3.44
N GLY A 91 -10.65 17.58 4.09
CA GLY A 91 -10.95 18.90 3.56
C GLY A 91 -12.16 19.52 4.23
N VAL A 92 -12.16 20.84 4.32
CA VAL A 92 -13.33 21.59 4.83
C VAL A 92 -14.42 21.54 3.76
N GLY A 93 -15.61 21.05 4.13
CA GLY A 93 -16.74 20.90 3.21
C GLY A 93 -16.68 19.67 2.31
N TYR A 94 -15.70 18.79 2.48
CA TYR A 94 -15.62 17.55 1.70
C TYR A 94 -16.54 16.49 2.28
N ARG A 95 -17.39 15.93 1.42
CA ARG A 95 -18.34 14.89 1.81
C ARG A 95 -18.58 13.90 0.68
N ALA A 96 -18.78 12.64 1.05
CA ALA A 96 -19.29 11.58 0.20
C ALA A 96 -20.66 11.13 0.67
N GLN A 97 -21.51 10.79 -0.29
CA GLN A 97 -22.78 10.15 -0.02
C GLN A 97 -22.97 8.98 -0.99
N ALA A 98 -23.13 7.77 -0.46
CA ALA A 98 -23.60 6.63 -1.24
C ALA A 98 -25.12 6.78 -1.50
N GLN A 99 -25.52 6.73 -2.76
CA GLN A 99 -26.90 6.78 -3.23
C GLN A 99 -27.15 5.58 -4.16
N GLY A 100 -27.55 4.45 -3.58
CA GLY A 100 -27.65 3.18 -4.31
C GLY A 100 -26.31 2.80 -4.93
N ASP A 101 -26.28 2.63 -6.25
CA ASP A 101 -25.07 2.29 -7.02
C ASP A 101 -24.24 3.52 -7.43
N LYS A 102 -24.62 4.73 -6.98
CA LYS A 102 -23.90 5.97 -7.28
C LYS A 102 -23.22 6.52 -6.04
N LEU A 103 -22.01 7.02 -6.20
CA LEU A 103 -21.28 7.75 -5.17
C LEU A 103 -21.22 9.23 -5.54
N ASN A 104 -21.88 10.05 -4.73
CA ASN A 104 -21.89 11.49 -4.89
C ASN A 104 -20.78 12.12 -4.03
N LEU A 105 -19.84 12.80 -4.68
CA LEU A 105 -18.66 13.39 -4.08
C LEU A 105 -18.71 14.92 -4.18
N SER A 106 -18.75 15.59 -3.04
CA SER A 106 -18.55 17.03 -2.93
C SER A 106 -17.11 17.29 -2.50
N VAL A 107 -16.19 17.49 -3.45
CA VAL A 107 -14.73 17.58 -3.19
C VAL A 107 -14.14 18.96 -3.56
N GLY A 108 -14.97 20.01 -3.51
CA GLY A 108 -14.55 21.38 -3.81
C GLY A 108 -14.58 21.78 -5.28
N TYR A 109 -15.22 20.97 -6.13
CA TYR A 109 -15.60 21.38 -7.49
C TYR A 109 -16.87 22.24 -7.48
N SER A 110 -17.11 23.00 -8.56
CA SER A 110 -18.31 23.84 -8.71
C SER A 110 -19.62 23.04 -8.73
N HIS A 111 -19.55 21.74 -9.05
CA HIS A 111 -20.66 20.80 -9.02
C HIS A 111 -20.28 19.50 -8.29
N PRO A 112 -21.25 18.75 -7.74
CA PRO A 112 -21.01 17.41 -7.23
C PRO A 112 -20.51 16.46 -8.33
N VAL A 113 -19.53 15.61 -8.00
CA VAL A 113 -19.03 14.56 -8.89
C VAL A 113 -19.77 13.28 -8.58
N VAL A 114 -20.55 12.78 -9.55
CA VAL A 114 -21.30 11.52 -9.41
C VAL A 114 -20.51 10.41 -10.10
N HIS A 115 -20.00 9.46 -9.33
CA HIS A 115 -19.32 8.27 -9.84
C HIS A 115 -20.29 7.08 -9.84
N GLN A 116 -20.43 6.41 -10.97
CA GLN A 116 -21.27 5.21 -11.08
C GLN A 116 -20.44 3.97 -10.74
N MET A 117 -20.93 3.15 -9.80
CA MET A 117 -20.24 1.93 -9.43
C MET A 117 -20.43 0.85 -10.49
N PRO A 118 -19.37 0.15 -10.90
CA PRO A 118 -19.50 -1.00 -11.77
C PRO A 118 -20.13 -2.18 -11.01
N GLU A 119 -20.70 -3.12 -11.77
CA GLU A 119 -21.38 -4.29 -11.22
C GLU A 119 -20.49 -5.10 -10.26
N GLY A 120 -21.07 -5.50 -9.12
CA GLY A 120 -20.41 -6.31 -8.11
C GLY A 120 -19.59 -5.52 -7.08
N ILE A 121 -19.60 -4.17 -7.16
CA ILE A 121 -19.03 -3.30 -6.13
C ILE A 121 -20.14 -2.60 -5.35
N LYS A 122 -20.06 -2.68 -4.03
CA LYS A 122 -20.93 -1.94 -3.10
C LYS A 122 -20.14 -0.82 -2.45
N VAL A 123 -20.79 0.32 -2.24
CA VAL A 123 -20.19 1.44 -1.53
C VAL A 123 -21.03 1.82 -0.33
N GLU A 124 -20.37 1.94 0.81
CA GLU A 124 -20.94 2.35 2.07
C GLU A 124 -20.22 3.61 2.55
N THR A 125 -20.97 4.58 3.06
CA THR A 125 -20.43 5.80 3.67
C THR A 125 -20.89 5.84 5.12
N PRO A 126 -20.20 5.17 6.06
CA PRO A 126 -20.59 5.14 7.47
C PRO A 126 -20.50 6.53 8.10
N VAL A 127 -19.51 7.30 7.67
CA VAL A 127 -19.33 8.72 7.99
C VAL A 127 -19.24 9.46 6.66
N GLN A 128 -19.71 10.70 6.60
CA GLN A 128 -19.64 11.51 5.38
C GLN A 128 -18.20 11.77 4.89
N THR A 129 -17.21 11.59 5.78
CA THR A 129 -15.78 11.72 5.47
C THR A 129 -15.10 10.40 5.15
N GLU A 130 -15.81 9.27 5.19
CA GLU A 130 -15.24 7.94 4.99
C GLU A 130 -16.03 7.18 3.92
N ILE A 131 -15.32 6.51 3.03
CA ILE A 131 -15.89 5.72 1.93
C ILE A 131 -15.34 4.30 2.05
N LEU A 132 -16.23 3.34 2.22
CA LEU A 132 -15.95 1.91 2.21
C LEU A 132 -16.37 1.34 0.87
N ILE A 133 -15.39 0.95 0.05
CA ILE A 133 -15.61 0.26 -1.21
C ILE A 133 -15.45 -1.23 -0.95
N LYS A 134 -16.52 -2.00 -1.13
CA LYS A 134 -16.57 -3.45 -0.89
C LYS A 134 -16.85 -4.19 -2.19
N GLY A 135 -16.23 -5.35 -2.39
CA GLY A 135 -16.50 -6.19 -3.55
C GLY A 135 -15.80 -7.54 -3.47
N ILE A 136 -16.19 -8.44 -4.37
CA ILE A 136 -15.63 -9.79 -4.45
C ILE A 136 -14.31 -9.77 -5.21
N ASP A 137 -14.22 -8.93 -6.25
CA ASP A 137 -13.04 -8.82 -7.11
C ASP A 137 -12.08 -7.74 -6.60
N LYS A 138 -10.89 -8.18 -6.18
CA LYS A 138 -9.82 -7.31 -5.70
C LYS A 138 -9.36 -6.28 -6.73
N GLN A 139 -9.33 -6.65 -8.01
CA GLN A 139 -8.86 -5.77 -9.08
C GLN A 139 -9.86 -4.63 -9.29
N LYS A 140 -11.14 -4.96 -9.43
CA LYS A 140 -12.22 -3.97 -9.57
C LYS A 140 -12.33 -3.05 -8.35
N VAL A 141 -12.26 -3.59 -7.14
CA VAL A 141 -12.27 -2.77 -5.90
C VAL A 141 -11.08 -1.80 -5.87
N GLY A 142 -9.89 -2.26 -6.23
CA GLY A 142 -8.69 -1.41 -6.29
C GLY A 142 -8.79 -0.33 -7.37
N GLN A 143 -9.29 -0.69 -8.55
CA GLN A 143 -9.46 0.22 -9.67
C GLN A 143 -10.44 1.34 -9.35
N VAL A 144 -11.63 1.01 -8.83
CA VAL A 144 -12.62 2.02 -8.44
C VAL A 144 -12.12 2.90 -7.31
N ALA A 145 -11.41 2.34 -6.33
CA ALA A 145 -10.79 3.15 -5.29
C ALA A 145 -9.74 4.12 -5.87
N ALA A 146 -8.98 3.70 -6.88
CA ALA A 146 -8.01 4.55 -7.56
C ALA A 146 -8.69 5.65 -8.39
N GLU A 147 -9.79 5.35 -9.09
CA GLU A 147 -10.59 6.32 -9.85
C GLU A 147 -11.21 7.37 -8.94
N VAL A 148 -11.80 6.95 -7.81
CA VAL A 148 -12.35 7.86 -6.81
C VAL A 148 -11.25 8.78 -6.23
N ARG A 149 -10.05 8.24 -5.99
CA ARG A 149 -8.89 9.02 -5.54
C ARG A 149 -8.39 9.99 -6.62
N ALA A 150 -8.46 9.60 -7.89
CA ALA A 150 -7.95 10.41 -9.00
C ALA A 150 -8.73 11.72 -9.19
N TYR A 151 -10.00 11.79 -8.78
CA TYR A 151 -10.77 13.05 -8.84
C TYR A 151 -10.11 14.16 -8.03
N ARG A 152 -9.64 13.88 -6.82
CA ARG A 152 -8.91 14.86 -6.01
C ARG A 152 -7.83 14.16 -5.21
N PRO A 153 -6.63 13.94 -5.78
CA PRO A 153 -5.53 13.34 -5.05
C PRO A 153 -5.14 14.23 -3.85
N PRO A 154 -4.53 13.64 -2.81
CA PRO A 154 -4.16 14.40 -1.63
C PRO A 154 -3.12 15.46 -2.02
N GLU A 155 -3.42 16.72 -1.67
CA GLU A 155 -2.56 17.83 -2.02
C GLU A 155 -1.24 17.79 -1.22
N PRO A 156 -0.11 18.26 -1.77
CA PRO A 156 1.18 18.15 -1.10
C PRO A 156 1.32 18.98 0.18
N TYR A 157 0.55 20.07 0.32
CA TYR A 157 0.75 21.02 1.43
C TYR A 157 -0.05 20.66 2.69
N LYS A 158 -1.38 20.67 2.60
CA LYS A 158 -2.26 20.38 3.75
C LYS A 158 -2.89 18.98 3.69
N GLY A 159 -2.49 18.14 2.72
CA GLY A 159 -2.99 16.78 2.59
C GLY A 159 -4.49 16.68 2.30
N LYS A 160 -5.14 17.78 1.89
CA LYS A 160 -6.56 17.78 1.53
C LYS A 160 -6.78 17.03 0.23
N GLY A 161 -7.81 16.21 0.18
CA GLY A 161 -8.16 15.36 -0.93
C GLY A 161 -8.70 14.02 -0.44
N VAL A 162 -8.80 13.08 -1.37
CA VAL A 162 -9.15 11.70 -1.10
C VAL A 162 -7.86 10.93 -0.86
N ARG A 163 -7.70 10.35 0.33
CA ARG A 163 -6.54 9.51 0.69
C ARG A 163 -6.98 8.08 0.97
N TYR A 164 -6.08 7.13 0.79
CA TYR A 164 -6.29 5.80 1.37
C TYR A 164 -6.20 5.89 2.90
N ALA A 165 -7.00 5.12 3.63
CA ALA A 165 -6.93 5.11 5.09
C ALA A 165 -5.58 4.57 5.60
N ASP A 166 -4.97 3.68 4.83
CA ASP A 166 -3.65 3.08 5.05
C ASP A 166 -2.50 3.84 4.35
N GLU A 167 -2.75 5.03 3.78
CA GLU A 167 -1.68 5.82 3.14
C GLU A 167 -0.77 6.45 4.21
N VAL A 168 0.52 6.10 4.17
CA VAL A 168 1.53 6.60 5.11
C VAL A 168 2.58 7.41 4.36
N HIS A 169 3.09 8.48 4.98
CA HIS A 169 4.22 9.26 4.48
C HIS A 169 5.47 8.37 4.42
N ARG A 170 6.35 8.55 3.43
CA ARG A 170 7.53 7.70 3.28
C ARG A 170 8.79 8.41 3.76
N LEU A 171 9.55 7.81 4.69
CA LEU A 171 10.91 8.25 4.98
C LEU A 171 11.86 7.62 3.96
N ALA A 172 12.75 8.40 3.37
CA ALA A 172 13.90 7.90 2.64
C ALA A 172 15.19 8.41 3.29
N VAL A 173 16.17 7.53 3.41
CA VAL A 173 17.49 7.86 3.93
C VAL A 173 18.52 7.56 2.86
N HIS A 174 19.19 8.60 2.39
CA HIS A 174 20.31 8.50 1.48
C HIS A 174 21.61 8.76 2.25
N ARG A 175 22.62 7.91 2.06
CA ARG A 175 23.89 8.02 2.78
C ARG A 175 25.07 7.88 1.82
N THR A 176 26.06 8.72 2.01
CA THR A 176 27.39 8.60 1.41
C THR A 176 28.42 8.35 2.53
N ASN A 177 29.70 8.27 2.18
CA ASN A 177 30.77 8.15 3.17
C ASN A 177 30.96 9.42 4.01
N THR A 178 30.42 10.55 3.57
CA THR A 178 30.61 11.88 4.18
C THR A 178 29.32 12.49 4.69
N HIS A 179 28.19 12.21 4.04
CA HIS A 179 26.92 12.85 4.36
C HIS A 179 25.78 11.85 4.52
N ILE A 180 24.80 12.23 5.33
CA ILE A 180 23.54 11.53 5.49
C ILE A 180 22.43 12.54 5.22
N TYR A 181 21.47 12.14 4.41
CA TYR A 181 20.27 12.88 4.04
C TYR A 181 19.07 12.04 4.41
N ALA A 182 18.12 12.63 5.11
CA ALA A 182 16.85 12.01 5.42
C ALA A 182 15.74 12.93 4.90
N GLN A 183 14.76 12.35 4.21
CA GLN A 183 13.68 13.07 3.56
C GLN A 183 12.37 12.34 3.82
N VAL A 184 11.35 13.06 4.28
CA VAL A 184 9.97 12.57 4.37
C VAL A 184 9.25 13.01 3.12
N PHE A 185 8.74 12.04 2.36
CA PHE A 185 7.96 12.25 1.16
C PHE A 185 6.47 12.26 1.48
N SER A 186 5.72 13.04 0.69
CA SER A 186 4.27 12.92 0.61
C SER A 186 3.86 11.47 0.27
N PRO A 187 2.65 11.03 0.65
CA PRO A 187 2.19 9.67 0.35
C PRO A 187 2.13 9.39 -1.17
N CYS A 188 1.95 10.41 -2.00
CA CYS A 188 2.03 10.31 -3.46
C CYS A 188 3.47 10.19 -4.02
N GLY A 189 4.50 10.39 -3.20
CA GLY A 189 5.92 10.34 -3.60
C GLY A 189 6.42 11.51 -4.45
N THR A 190 5.57 12.49 -4.77
CA THR A 190 5.92 13.59 -5.68
C THR A 190 6.71 14.72 -5.02
N GLN A 191 6.56 14.93 -3.71
CA GLN A 191 7.20 16.05 -3.00
C GLN A 191 7.82 15.65 -1.65
N ILE A 192 8.83 16.41 -1.23
CA ILE A 192 9.53 16.29 0.05
C ILE A 192 8.88 17.27 1.05
N LEU A 193 8.31 16.75 2.13
CA LEU A 193 7.62 17.51 3.17
C LEU A 193 8.56 17.95 4.30
N ALA A 194 9.54 17.12 4.63
CA ALA A 194 10.57 17.43 5.61
C ALA A 194 11.91 16.88 5.15
N SER A 195 12.98 17.65 5.32
CA SER A 195 14.34 17.23 5.01
C SER A 195 15.28 17.55 6.16
N ALA A 196 16.22 16.65 6.42
CA ALA A 196 17.29 16.83 7.38
C ALA A 196 18.59 16.28 6.79
N SER A 197 19.68 17.03 6.89
CA SER A 197 20.98 16.58 6.38
C SER A 197 22.15 17.02 7.26
N THR A 198 23.27 16.31 7.15
CA THR A 198 24.54 16.73 7.78
C THR A 198 25.19 17.94 7.11
N VAL A 199 24.60 18.45 6.04
CA VAL A 199 25.07 19.65 5.34
C VAL A 199 24.46 20.91 5.95
N GLU A 200 23.34 20.80 6.69
CA GLU A 200 22.70 21.92 7.38
C GLU A 200 23.66 22.58 8.38
N ALA A 201 23.70 23.91 8.38
CA ALA A 201 24.62 24.68 9.22
C ALA A 201 24.46 24.35 10.71
N GLU A 202 23.22 24.21 11.18
CA GLU A 202 22.92 23.87 12.57
C GLU A 202 23.41 22.46 12.94
N VAL A 203 23.26 21.49 12.05
CA VAL A 203 23.71 20.11 12.26
C VAL A 203 25.25 20.03 12.21
N ARG A 204 25.89 20.83 11.36
CA ARG A 204 27.35 20.94 11.31
C ARG A 204 27.94 21.52 12.59
N GLN A 205 27.30 22.55 13.17
CA GLN A 205 27.72 23.12 14.45
C GLN A 205 27.59 22.11 15.59
N GLN A 206 26.49 21.35 15.63
CA GLN A 206 26.27 20.29 16.62
C GLN A 206 27.29 19.13 16.50
N LEU A 207 27.83 18.91 15.31
CA LEU A 207 28.80 17.84 15.03
C LEU A 207 30.26 18.32 15.02
N ALA A 208 30.53 19.61 15.21
CA ALA A 208 31.86 20.23 15.08
C ALA A 208 32.91 19.67 16.06
N GLY A 209 32.47 19.02 17.15
CA GLY A 209 33.35 18.37 18.14
C GLY A 209 33.64 16.88 17.90
N GLN A 210 33.03 16.24 16.89
CA GLN A 210 33.20 14.80 16.66
C GLN A 210 34.36 14.50 15.69
N LYS A 211 35.30 13.66 16.12
CA LYS A 211 36.38 13.15 15.24
C LYS A 211 35.81 12.16 14.21
N GLY A 212 35.86 12.50 12.92
CA GLY A 212 35.57 11.60 11.80
C GLY A 212 34.75 12.24 10.66
N LYS A 213 34.59 11.51 9.54
CA LYS A 213 33.73 11.95 8.41
C LYS A 213 32.27 12.03 8.88
N GLY A 214 31.53 13.03 8.40
CA GLY A 214 30.17 13.37 8.88
C GLY A 214 29.08 12.30 8.72
N ALA A 215 29.36 11.14 8.15
CA ALA A 215 28.43 10.01 8.07
C ALA A 215 28.72 8.96 9.15
N ASN A 216 28.63 9.31 10.43
CA ASN A 216 28.85 8.37 11.55
C ASN A 216 27.53 8.01 12.26
N ILE A 217 27.56 7.03 13.17
CA ILE A 217 26.37 6.60 13.95
C ILE A 217 25.80 7.78 14.75
N ALA A 218 26.66 8.58 15.38
CA ALA A 218 26.24 9.75 16.15
C ALA A 218 25.67 10.88 15.27
N ALA A 219 26.15 11.04 14.03
CA ALA A 219 25.52 11.97 13.08
C ALA A 219 24.13 11.46 12.65
N ALA A 220 23.96 10.15 12.53
CA ALA A 220 22.69 9.54 12.16
C ALA A 220 21.62 9.70 13.25
N THR A 221 21.98 9.65 14.54
CA THR A 221 21.04 9.89 15.64
C THR A 221 20.55 11.34 15.68
N VAL A 222 21.46 12.32 15.50
CA VAL A 222 21.12 13.74 15.43
C VAL A 222 20.14 14.02 14.28
N ILE A 223 20.40 13.45 13.10
CA ILE A 223 19.49 13.60 11.95
C ILE A 223 18.13 12.95 12.23
N GLY A 224 18.10 11.78 12.90
CA GLY A 224 16.87 11.09 13.28
C GLY A 224 15.97 11.95 14.18
N GLN A 225 16.57 12.63 15.18
CA GLN A 225 15.84 13.56 16.04
C GLN A 225 15.36 14.79 15.27
N ARG A 226 16.23 15.37 14.43
CA ARG A 226 15.95 16.57 13.65
C ARG A 226 14.82 16.35 12.64
N ILE A 227 14.80 15.21 11.96
CA ILE A 227 13.74 14.90 11.00
C ILE A 227 12.41 14.66 11.70
N ALA A 228 12.41 14.05 12.88
CA ALA A 228 11.21 13.88 13.69
C ALA A 228 10.65 15.23 14.17
N GLN A 229 11.51 16.16 14.59
CA GLN A 229 11.09 17.52 14.94
C GLN A 229 10.48 18.25 13.75
N LYS A 230 11.14 18.24 12.59
CA LYS A 230 10.63 18.86 11.35
C LYS A 230 9.32 18.21 10.89
N ALA A 231 9.20 16.88 11.01
CA ALA A 231 7.98 16.15 10.68
C ALA A 231 6.83 16.49 11.62
N LYS A 232 7.10 16.64 12.94
CA LYS A 232 6.09 17.09 13.92
C LYS A 232 5.59 18.50 13.64
N VAL A 233 6.48 19.43 13.29
CA VAL A 233 6.08 20.79 12.88
C VAL A 233 5.19 20.74 11.62
N ALA A 234 5.47 19.81 10.70
CA ALA A 234 4.62 19.57 9.53
C ALA A 234 3.33 18.78 9.83
N GLY A 235 3.06 18.40 11.08
CA GLY A 235 1.86 17.63 11.48
C GLY A 235 1.90 16.15 11.07
N ILE A 236 3.09 15.60 10.81
CA ILE A 236 3.28 14.21 10.37
C ILE A 236 3.65 13.34 11.58
N GLU A 237 2.75 12.45 11.99
CA GLU A 237 2.99 11.51 13.11
C GLU A 237 3.44 10.12 12.65
N THR A 238 2.89 9.64 11.53
CA THR A 238 3.09 8.28 11.01
C THR A 238 3.91 8.31 9.73
N VAL A 239 5.02 7.58 9.71
CA VAL A 239 5.94 7.52 8.58
C VAL A 239 6.40 6.08 8.33
N ALA A 240 6.17 5.59 7.11
CA ALA A 240 6.67 4.31 6.65
C ALA A 240 8.14 4.43 6.24
N PHE A 241 8.99 3.58 6.80
CA PHE A 241 10.36 3.42 6.34
C PHE A 241 10.48 2.03 5.73
N ASP A 242 10.65 1.98 4.41
CA ASP A 242 10.52 0.74 3.64
C ASP A 242 11.86 0.04 3.45
N ARG A 243 11.90 -1.23 3.83
CA ARG A 243 12.94 -2.21 3.51
C ARG A 243 12.34 -3.58 3.18
N SER A 244 11.06 -3.66 2.84
CA SER A 244 10.39 -4.92 2.46
C SER A 244 10.67 -6.10 3.43
N GLY A 245 10.77 -5.82 4.75
CA GLY A 245 11.03 -6.83 5.80
C GLY A 245 12.50 -7.02 6.22
N PHE A 246 13.48 -6.32 5.63
CA PHE A 246 14.87 -6.38 6.08
C PHE A 246 15.13 -5.50 7.31
N ARG A 247 15.81 -6.05 8.34
CA ARG A 247 16.20 -5.31 9.55
C ARG A 247 17.16 -4.17 9.24
N TYR A 248 17.02 -3.06 9.95
CA TYR A 248 17.97 -1.95 9.88
C TYR A 248 19.33 -2.34 10.47
N HIS A 249 20.41 -1.88 9.86
CA HIS A 249 21.78 -2.12 10.33
C HIS A 249 22.63 -0.83 10.28
N GLY A 250 23.55 -0.72 11.24
CA GLY A 250 24.50 0.38 11.39
C GLY A 250 23.82 1.75 11.47
N ARG A 251 24.34 2.71 10.70
CA ARG A 251 23.91 4.12 10.70
C ARG A 251 22.40 4.31 10.49
N VAL A 252 21.79 3.48 9.65
CA VAL A 252 20.36 3.61 9.32
C VAL A 252 19.47 3.12 10.47
N LYS A 253 19.95 2.13 11.24
CA LYS A 253 19.27 1.68 12.46
C LYS A 253 19.24 2.80 13.50
N ALA A 254 20.40 3.41 13.75
CA ALA A 254 20.53 4.51 14.70
C ALA A 254 19.65 5.73 14.33
N LEU A 255 19.53 6.05 13.05
CA LEU A 255 18.62 7.11 12.58
C LEU A 255 17.14 6.75 12.85
N ALA A 256 16.74 5.53 12.50
CA ALA A 256 15.35 5.09 12.68
C ALA A 256 14.96 4.98 14.17
N GLU A 257 15.87 4.50 15.03
CA GLU A 257 15.64 4.44 16.48
C GLU A 257 15.55 5.85 17.08
N ALA A 258 16.46 6.76 16.73
CA ALA A 258 16.41 8.14 17.20
C ALA A 258 15.14 8.88 16.72
N ALA A 259 14.67 8.59 15.49
CA ALA A 259 13.41 9.12 14.98
C ALA A 259 12.18 8.57 15.74
N ARG A 260 12.21 7.29 16.14
CA ARG A 260 11.17 6.68 16.99
C ARG A 260 11.13 7.31 18.37
N GLU A 261 12.28 7.43 19.03
CA GLU A 261 12.40 8.08 20.34
C GLU A 261 11.93 9.53 20.31
N ALA A 262 12.22 10.24 19.22
CA ALA A 262 11.75 11.59 18.99
C ALA A 262 10.26 11.68 18.63
N GLY A 263 9.53 10.55 18.60
CA GLY A 263 8.07 10.48 18.55
C GLY A 263 7.44 10.22 17.17
N LEU A 264 8.21 9.81 16.16
CA LEU A 264 7.65 9.31 14.90
C LEU A 264 7.20 7.85 15.06
N LYS A 265 5.96 7.56 14.63
CA LYS A 265 5.41 6.20 14.57
C LYS A 265 5.78 5.58 13.22
N PHE A 266 6.38 4.40 13.26
CA PHE A 266 6.77 3.61 12.08
C PHE A 266 5.86 2.41 11.89
#